data_AF-A0A497F3A4-F1
#
_entry.id   AF-A0A497F3A4-F1
#
_cell.length_a   1.000
_cell.length_b   1.000
_cell.length_c   1.000
_cell.angle_alpha   90.00
_cell.angle_beta   90.00
_cell.angle_gamma   90.00
#
_symmetry.space_group_name_H-M   'P 1'
#
loop_
_entity.id
_entity.type
_entity.pdbx_description
1 polymer ?
#
loop_
_entity_poly.entity_id
_entity_poly.type
_entity_poly.pdbx_seq_one_letter_code
_entity_poly.pdbx_strand_id
1 'polypeptide(L)'
;MQVSLYGLSVKIPREWRVKIADRTSYESGGFSLVSPTAGDINVIWAQLDQFKRQYPTPEAYFETQFKQLEEDAKKKRILDLSIDKRPWLLIPDHKALLYKVTYTTKPILGREVHRKVLGLGVYCEKSNRFIIIYNESSDEKNQKPMPDDVILSVMESFRCLCDED
;
A
#
# COMPACT_ATOMS: atom_id res chain seq x y z
N MET A 1 14.24 13.59 -3.73
CA MET A 1 15.37 12.68 -3.45
C MET A 1 14.99 11.30 -3.96
N GLN A 2 15.93 10.53 -4.52
CA GLN A 2 15.68 9.15 -4.87
C GLN A 2 16.28 8.24 -3.79
N VAL A 3 15.52 7.23 -3.38
CA VAL A 3 15.93 6.21 -2.42
C VAL A 3 15.88 4.87 -3.14
N SER A 4 16.97 4.13 -3.12
CA SER A 4 17.06 2.77 -3.63
C SER A 4 17.46 1.82 -2.51
N LEU A 5 16.58 0.88 -2.15
CA LEU A 5 16.80 -0.10 -1.08
C LEU A 5 16.25 -1.46 -1.53
N TYR A 6 17.02 -2.52 -1.34
CA TYR A 6 16.61 -3.90 -1.65
C TYR A 6 16.08 -4.09 -3.08
N GLY A 7 16.69 -3.44 -4.09
CA GLY A 7 16.22 -3.53 -5.48
C GLY A 7 14.86 -2.85 -5.72
N LEU A 8 14.44 -1.93 -4.84
CA LEU A 8 13.26 -1.08 -4.98
C LEU A 8 13.72 0.37 -4.98
N SER A 9 13.22 1.19 -5.91
CA SER A 9 13.55 2.61 -6.01
C SER A 9 12.30 3.47 -5.98
N VAL A 10 12.37 4.61 -5.29
CA VAL A 10 11.25 5.55 -5.15
C VAL A 10 11.77 6.97 -4.98
N LYS A 11 11.04 7.96 -5.51
CA LYS A 11 11.31 9.38 -5.27
C LYS A 11 10.44 9.87 -4.11
N ILE A 12 11.08 10.57 -3.18
CA ILE A 12 10.43 11.22 -2.03
C ILE A 12 10.84 12.68 -1.89
N PRO A 13 10.03 13.52 -1.22
CA PRO A 13 10.45 14.87 -0.83
C PRO A 13 11.74 14.86 0.01
N ARG A 14 12.52 15.95 -0.03
CA ARG A 14 13.88 15.98 0.56
C ARG A 14 13.87 15.94 2.08
N GLU A 15 12.81 16.47 2.68
CA GLU A 15 12.58 16.56 4.11
C GLU A 15 12.02 15.27 4.71
N TRP A 16 11.68 14.28 3.88
CA TRP A 16 11.23 12.98 4.33
C TRP A 16 12.41 12.09 4.67
N ARG A 17 12.16 11.18 5.59
CA ARG A 17 13.13 10.22 6.10
C ARG A 17 12.65 8.80 5.84
N VAL A 18 13.60 7.87 5.74
CA VAL A 18 13.31 6.46 5.52
C VAL A 18 13.55 5.70 6.81
N LYS A 19 12.56 4.91 7.24
CA LYS A 19 12.68 4.02 8.39
C LYS A 19 12.55 2.58 7.91
N ILE A 20 13.62 1.79 8.04
CA ILE A 20 13.61 0.38 7.68
C ILE A 20 13.05 -0.43 8.87
N ALA A 21 12.17 -1.38 8.60
CA ALA A 21 11.65 -2.28 9.63
C ALA A 21 12.71 -3.29 10.08
N ASP A 22 12.65 -3.72 11.34
CA ASP A 22 13.57 -4.72 11.86
C ASP A 22 13.48 -6.02 11.05
N ARG A 23 14.62 -6.70 10.89
CA ARG A 23 14.73 -7.98 10.16
C ARG A 23 14.37 -7.91 8.66
N THR A 24 14.45 -6.74 8.04
CA THR A 24 14.29 -6.58 6.59
C THR A 24 15.48 -7.22 5.83
N SER A 25 15.17 -8.08 4.87
CA SER A 25 16.10 -8.66 3.89
C SER A 25 15.66 -8.37 2.46
N TYR A 26 16.41 -8.86 1.48
CA TYR A 26 16.02 -8.69 0.07
C TYR A 26 14.68 -9.38 -0.26
N GLU A 27 14.44 -10.56 0.33
CA GLU A 27 13.30 -11.44 0.06
C GLU A 27 12.03 -11.04 0.81
N SER A 28 12.17 -10.46 2.01
CA SER A 28 11.03 -10.00 2.81
C SER A 28 11.39 -8.85 3.74
N GLY A 29 10.43 -7.97 3.97
CA GLY A 29 10.56 -6.91 4.96
C GLY A 29 9.77 -5.67 4.58
N GLY A 30 10.23 -4.52 5.05
CA GLY A 30 9.55 -3.27 4.76
C GLY A 30 10.32 -2.03 5.16
N PHE A 31 9.94 -0.90 4.58
CA PHE A 31 10.37 0.41 5.03
C PHE A 31 9.21 1.41 4.95
N SER A 32 9.27 2.44 5.79
CA SER A 32 8.33 3.56 5.80
C SER A 32 9.03 4.82 5.29
N LEU A 33 8.34 5.54 4.43
CA LEU A 33 8.67 6.87 3.95
C LEU A 33 7.93 7.86 4.85
N VAL A 34 8.67 8.45 5.79
CA VAL A 34 8.12 9.20 6.92
C VAL A 34 8.12 10.69 6.60
N SER A 35 6.91 11.26 6.52
CA SER A 35 6.70 12.70 6.38
C SER A 35 7.00 13.43 7.69
N PRO A 36 7.50 14.68 7.67
CA PRO A 36 7.64 15.47 8.89
C PRO A 36 6.30 15.88 9.50
N THR A 37 5.21 15.94 8.71
CA THR A 37 3.94 16.55 9.13
C THR A 37 2.69 15.72 8.84
N ALA A 38 2.78 14.74 7.95
CA ALA A 38 1.66 13.88 7.57
C ALA A 38 1.93 12.42 7.98
N GLY A 39 1.00 11.52 7.66
CA GLY A 39 1.23 10.08 7.81
C GLY A 39 2.36 9.54 6.95
N ASP A 40 2.61 8.24 7.07
CA ASP A 40 3.73 7.56 6.39
C ASP A 40 3.23 6.81 5.14
N ILE A 41 4.08 6.69 4.13
CA ILE A 41 3.87 5.73 3.03
C ILE A 41 4.72 4.49 3.34
N ASN A 42 4.08 3.34 3.49
CA ASN A 42 4.75 2.09 3.79
C ASN A 42 4.98 1.29 2.51
N VAL A 43 6.16 0.70 2.40
CA VAL A 43 6.52 -0.28 1.37
C VAL A 43 6.86 -1.57 2.08
N ILE A 44 6.09 -2.61 1.84
CA ILE A 44 6.31 -3.95 2.42
C ILE A 44 6.41 -4.98 1.30
N TRP A 45 7.17 -6.04 1.52
CA TRP A 45 7.26 -7.14 0.58
C TRP A 45 7.49 -8.48 1.28
N ALA A 46 7.13 -9.53 0.56
CA ALA A 46 7.37 -10.92 0.94
C ALA A 46 7.51 -11.77 -0.33
N GLN A 47 7.94 -13.02 -0.14
CA GLN A 47 8.12 -13.96 -1.25
C GLN A 47 6.80 -14.23 -1.97
N LEU A 48 6.77 -14.01 -3.29
CA LEU A 48 5.56 -14.11 -4.10
C LEU A 48 4.97 -15.52 -4.09
N ASP A 49 5.81 -16.57 -4.12
CA ASP A 49 5.37 -17.96 -4.11
C ASP A 49 4.45 -18.33 -2.93
N GLN A 50 4.60 -17.64 -1.79
CA GLN A 50 3.74 -17.85 -0.61
C GLN A 50 2.29 -17.41 -0.87
N PHE A 51 2.09 -16.41 -1.73
CA PHE A 51 0.78 -15.84 -2.03
C PHE A 51 0.21 -16.43 -3.32
N LYS A 52 1.06 -16.64 -4.33
CA LYS A 52 0.65 -16.94 -5.70
C LYS A 52 -0.18 -18.21 -5.84
N ARG A 53 0.01 -19.19 -4.95
CA ARG A 53 -0.80 -20.43 -4.91
C ARG A 53 -2.27 -20.16 -4.61
N GLN A 54 -2.55 -19.23 -3.70
CA GLN A 54 -3.93 -18.87 -3.29
C GLN A 54 -4.45 -17.66 -4.07
N TYR A 55 -3.54 -16.75 -4.45
CA TYR A 55 -3.83 -15.47 -5.07
C TYR A 55 -2.93 -15.25 -6.29
N PRO A 56 -3.32 -15.77 -7.48
CA PRO A 56 -2.48 -15.75 -8.69
C PRO A 56 -2.17 -14.35 -9.25
N THR A 57 -2.90 -13.32 -8.79
CA THR A 57 -2.74 -11.92 -9.18
C THR A 57 -2.85 -11.03 -7.95
N PRO A 58 -2.29 -9.80 -7.97
CA PRO A 58 -2.52 -8.84 -6.89
C PRO A 58 -4.01 -8.54 -6.73
N GLU A 59 -4.78 -8.50 -7.83
CA GLU A 59 -6.23 -8.33 -7.76
C GLU A 59 -6.92 -9.46 -7.00
N ALA A 60 -6.56 -10.73 -7.23
CA ALA A 60 -7.13 -11.84 -6.48
C ALA A 60 -6.83 -11.74 -4.97
N TYR A 61 -5.64 -11.25 -4.60
CA TYR A 61 -5.28 -11.01 -3.21
C TYR A 61 -6.18 -9.93 -2.58
N PHE A 62 -6.23 -8.74 -3.18
CA PHE A 62 -7.02 -7.63 -2.62
C PHE A 62 -8.52 -7.85 -2.69
N GLU A 63 -9.02 -8.57 -3.69
CA GLU A 63 -10.45 -8.89 -3.81
C GLU A 63 -10.96 -9.64 -2.58
N THR A 64 -10.14 -10.48 -1.93
CA THR A 64 -10.54 -11.11 -0.66
C THR A 64 -10.67 -10.13 0.49
N GLN A 65 -9.82 -9.10 0.53
CA GLN A 65 -9.88 -8.04 1.52
C GLN A 65 -11.09 -7.13 1.26
N PHE A 66 -11.35 -6.79 -0.01
CA PHE A 66 -12.50 -5.99 -0.42
C PHE A 66 -13.82 -6.70 -0.10
N LYS A 67 -13.94 -7.99 -0.38
CA LYS A 67 -15.12 -8.78 0.00
C LYS A 67 -15.34 -8.79 1.51
N GLN A 68 -14.29 -8.87 2.32
CA GLN A 68 -14.43 -8.78 3.77
C GLN A 68 -14.98 -7.41 4.21
N LEU A 69 -14.51 -6.31 3.60
CA LEU A 69 -15.05 -4.98 3.87
C LEU A 69 -16.52 -4.86 3.44
N GLU A 70 -16.88 -5.39 2.26
CA GLU A 70 -18.27 -5.42 1.79
C GLU A 70 -19.18 -6.21 2.75
N GLU A 71 -18.71 -7.34 3.27
CA GLU A 71 -19.44 -8.12 4.27
C GLU A 71 -19.57 -7.38 5.60
N ASP A 72 -18.54 -6.66 6.05
CA ASP A 72 -18.61 -5.82 7.24
C ASP A 72 -19.55 -4.63 7.04
N ALA A 73 -19.64 -4.08 5.82
CA ALA A 73 -20.62 -3.05 5.47
C ALA A 73 -22.05 -3.60 5.51
N LYS A 74 -22.31 -4.79 4.95
CA LYS A 74 -23.62 -5.48 5.04
C LYS A 74 -24.04 -5.73 6.50
N LYS A 75 -23.08 -6.08 7.35
CA LYS A 75 -23.27 -6.27 8.80
C LYS A 75 -23.33 -4.95 9.59
N LYS A 76 -23.28 -3.79 8.92
CA LYS A 76 -23.30 -2.44 9.52
C LYS A 76 -22.18 -2.21 10.54
N ARG A 77 -21.05 -2.90 10.39
CA ARG A 77 -19.82 -2.69 11.18
C ARG A 77 -19.01 -1.50 10.65
N ILE A 78 -19.10 -1.27 9.34
CA ILE A 78 -18.58 -0.09 8.67
C ILE A 78 -19.69 0.57 7.84
N LEU A 79 -19.53 1.87 7.59
CA LEU A 79 -20.43 2.71 6.81
C LEU A 79 -19.66 3.39 5.67
N ASP A 80 -20.38 3.93 4.69
CA ASP A 80 -19.84 4.76 3.60
C ASP A 80 -18.67 4.11 2.85
N LEU A 81 -18.73 2.78 2.69
CA LEU A 81 -17.70 2.04 1.98
C LEU A 81 -17.66 2.47 0.51
N SER A 82 -16.49 2.93 0.08
CA SER A 82 -16.18 3.17 -1.32
C SER A 82 -14.86 2.48 -1.65
N ILE A 83 -14.86 1.70 -2.72
CA ILE A 83 -13.71 0.97 -3.23
C ILE A 83 -13.53 1.37 -4.70
N ASP A 84 -12.41 2.01 -5.00
CA ASP A 84 -11.95 2.29 -6.36
C ASP A 84 -10.73 1.43 -6.65
N LYS A 85 -10.70 0.79 -7.81
CA LYS A 85 -9.61 -0.11 -8.23
C LYS A 85 -9.33 0.04 -9.71
N ARG A 86 -8.05 0.10 -10.08
CA ARG A 86 -7.63 0.21 -11.49
C ARG A 86 -6.29 -0.49 -11.74
N PRO A 87 -6.07 -1.06 -12.93
CA PRO A 87 -4.76 -1.55 -13.34
C PRO A 87 -3.70 -0.46 -13.23
N TRP A 88 -2.47 -0.84 -12.86
CA TRP A 88 -1.34 0.08 -12.79
C TRP A 88 -0.36 -0.19 -13.92
N LEU A 89 -0.26 0.73 -14.88
CA LEU A 89 0.44 0.51 -16.15
C LEU A 89 1.86 1.10 -16.19
N LEU A 90 2.30 1.80 -15.13
CA LEU A 90 3.63 2.44 -15.09
C LEU A 90 4.78 1.46 -14.81
N ILE A 91 4.46 0.18 -14.61
CA ILE A 91 5.44 -0.89 -14.39
C ILE A 91 5.06 -2.05 -15.34
N PRO A 92 5.30 -1.90 -16.66
CA PRO A 92 4.67 -2.71 -17.69
C PRO A 92 4.95 -4.22 -17.57
N ASP A 93 6.12 -4.60 -17.06
CA ASP A 93 6.50 -6.00 -16.88
C ASP A 93 6.00 -6.63 -15.57
N HIS A 94 5.15 -5.92 -14.83
CA HIS A 94 4.62 -6.37 -13.55
C HIS A 94 3.10 -6.36 -13.56
N LYS A 95 2.51 -7.38 -12.91
CA LYS A 95 1.08 -7.34 -12.60
C LYS A 95 0.90 -6.42 -11.41
N ALA A 96 0.13 -5.35 -11.57
CA ALA A 96 -0.06 -4.36 -10.51
C ALA A 96 -1.49 -3.83 -10.47
N LEU A 97 -1.98 -3.59 -9.25
CA LEU A 97 -3.30 -3.04 -8.97
C LEU A 97 -3.16 -1.82 -8.06
N LEU A 98 -3.64 -0.67 -8.53
CA LEU A 98 -3.89 0.49 -7.67
C LEU A 98 -5.29 0.39 -7.09
N TYR A 99 -5.44 0.70 -5.81
CA TYR A 99 -6.73 0.75 -5.16
C TYR A 99 -6.82 1.91 -4.16
N LYS A 100 -8.03 2.44 -4.00
CA LYS A 100 -8.40 3.39 -2.97
C LYS A 100 -9.63 2.88 -2.25
N VAL A 101 -9.55 2.78 -0.93
CA VAL A 101 -10.64 2.34 -0.06
C VAL A 101 -10.92 3.43 0.95
N THR A 102 -12.16 3.85 1.08
CA THR A 102 -12.62 4.75 2.15
C THR A 102 -13.82 4.13 2.85
N TYR A 103 -13.87 4.27 4.17
CA TYR A 103 -14.99 3.79 4.98
C TYR A 103 -14.99 4.46 6.35
N THR A 104 -16.12 4.39 7.04
CA THR A 104 -16.28 4.87 8.42
C THR A 104 -16.48 3.67 9.35
N THR A 105 -15.64 3.52 10.38
CA THR A 105 -15.87 2.50 11.41
C THR A 105 -16.77 3.06 12.50
N LYS A 106 -17.80 2.30 12.90
CA LYS A 106 -18.72 2.67 13.98
C LYS A 106 -18.54 1.73 15.17
N PRO A 107 -17.68 2.06 16.14
CA PRO A 107 -17.59 1.27 17.37
C PRO A 107 -18.90 1.39 18.17
N ILE A 108 -19.27 0.33 18.91
CA ILE A 108 -20.46 0.30 19.78
C ILE A 108 -20.38 1.38 20.86
N LEU A 109 -19.17 1.67 21.33
CA LEU A 109 -18.84 2.76 22.23
C LEU A 109 -17.68 3.55 21.61
N GLY A 110 -17.89 4.85 21.38
CA GLY A 110 -16.86 5.74 20.83
C GLY A 110 -17.35 6.59 19.67
N ARG A 111 -16.43 7.40 19.13
CA ARG A 111 -16.68 8.23 17.95
C ARG A 111 -16.56 7.41 16.67
N GLU A 112 -17.29 7.83 15.64
CA GLU A 112 -17.07 7.35 14.28
C GLU A 112 -15.66 7.74 13.83
N VAL A 113 -14.99 6.83 13.13
CA VAL A 113 -13.62 7.05 12.63
C VAL A 113 -13.62 6.84 11.13
N HIS A 114 -13.36 7.92 10.39
CA HIS A 114 -13.14 7.84 8.95
C HIS A 114 -11.76 7.26 8.68
N ARG A 115 -11.69 6.33 7.72
CA ARG A 115 -10.48 5.65 7.28
C ARG A 115 -10.35 5.77 5.78
N LYS A 116 -9.11 5.99 5.32
CA LYS A 116 -8.73 5.99 3.91
C LYS A 116 -7.46 5.18 3.75
N VAL A 117 -7.46 4.26 2.80
CA VAL A 117 -6.28 3.54 2.33
C VAL A 117 -6.12 3.82 0.85
N LEU A 118 -4.95 4.29 0.46
CA LEU A 118 -4.54 4.36 -0.94
C LEU A 118 -3.33 3.43 -1.08
N GLY A 119 -3.41 2.44 -1.95
CA GLY A 119 -2.41 1.40 -2.08
C GLY A 119 -2.17 0.94 -3.51
N LEU A 120 -0.98 0.39 -3.71
CA LEU A 120 -0.50 -0.23 -4.93
C LEU A 120 0.10 -1.58 -4.57
N GLY A 121 -0.47 -2.66 -5.08
CA GLY A 121 0.15 -3.98 -4.99
C GLY A 121 0.77 -4.41 -6.31
N VAL A 122 1.98 -4.96 -6.23
CA VAL A 122 2.82 -5.29 -7.38
C VAL A 122 3.35 -6.71 -7.21
N TYR A 123 3.07 -7.57 -8.17
CA TYR A 123 3.70 -8.88 -8.27
C TYR A 123 4.92 -8.76 -9.19
N CYS A 124 6.10 -9.02 -8.64
CA CYS A 124 7.35 -9.15 -9.39
C CYS A 124 7.75 -10.62 -9.48
N GLU A 125 7.57 -11.22 -10.65
CA GLU A 125 7.94 -12.62 -10.90
C GLU A 125 9.46 -12.80 -10.91
N LYS A 126 10.21 -11.84 -11.48
CA LYS A 126 11.67 -11.91 -11.62
C LYS A 126 12.40 -11.96 -10.28
N SER A 127 12.00 -11.10 -9.34
CA SER A 127 12.57 -11.08 -7.99
C SER A 127 11.84 -11.98 -6.98
N ASN A 128 10.81 -12.74 -7.41
CA ASN A 128 9.93 -13.53 -6.56
C ASN A 128 9.35 -12.75 -5.36
N ARG A 129 8.83 -11.54 -5.60
CA ARG A 129 8.30 -10.68 -4.53
C ARG A 129 6.91 -10.15 -4.81
N PHE A 130 6.04 -10.25 -3.81
CA PHE A 130 4.82 -9.46 -3.73
C PHE A 130 5.10 -8.21 -2.91
N ILE A 131 4.99 -7.05 -3.55
CA ILE A 131 5.30 -5.74 -2.97
C ILE A 131 3.99 -4.96 -2.80
N ILE A 132 3.79 -4.33 -1.65
CA ILE A 132 2.65 -3.47 -1.37
C ILE A 132 3.17 -2.11 -0.92
N ILE A 133 2.72 -1.06 -1.60
CA ILE A 133 2.98 0.34 -1.25
C ILE A 133 1.65 0.92 -0.81
N TYR A 134 1.57 1.51 0.38
CA TYR A 134 0.30 2.05 0.85
C TYR A 134 0.47 3.19 1.85
N ASN A 135 -0.51 4.08 1.85
CA ASN A 135 -0.76 5.03 2.92
C ASN A 135 -2.12 4.71 3.55
N GLU A 136 -2.17 4.72 4.88
CA GLU A 136 -3.41 4.66 5.65
C GLU A 136 -3.53 5.93 6.50
N SER A 137 -4.65 6.64 6.35
CA SER A 137 -5.01 7.76 7.21
C SER A 137 -6.32 7.46 7.94
N SER A 138 -6.42 7.93 9.18
CA SER A 138 -7.66 7.96 9.94
C SER A 138 -7.77 9.22 10.77
N ASP A 139 -8.99 9.68 11.02
CA ASP A 139 -9.25 10.87 11.85
C ASP A 139 -9.04 10.61 13.35
N GLU A 140 -8.68 9.37 13.70
CA GLU A 140 -8.26 8.98 15.04
C GLU A 140 -6.79 9.31 15.31
N LYS A 141 -5.94 9.23 14.29
CA LYS A 141 -4.52 9.56 14.39
C LYS A 141 -4.41 11.09 14.44
N ASN A 142 -3.73 11.66 15.44
CA ASN A 142 -3.40 13.10 15.51
C ASN A 142 -2.40 13.55 14.41
N GLN A 143 -2.34 12.84 13.28
CA GLN A 143 -1.51 13.14 12.13
C GLN A 143 -2.39 13.72 11.03
N LYS A 144 -1.89 14.76 10.36
CA LYS A 144 -2.57 15.33 9.21
C LYS A 144 -2.65 14.27 8.10
N PRO A 145 -3.80 14.06 7.45
CA PRO A 145 -3.90 13.14 6.32
C PRO A 145 -2.99 13.64 5.19
N MET A 146 -2.30 12.70 4.55
CA MET A 146 -1.51 13.02 3.38
C MET A 146 -2.44 13.26 2.18
N PRO A 147 -2.20 14.32 1.38
CA PRO A 147 -2.92 14.55 0.14
C PRO A 147 -2.75 13.39 -0.84
N ASP A 148 -3.80 13.04 -1.58
CA ASP A 148 -3.79 11.90 -2.51
C ASP A 148 -2.78 12.07 -3.65
N ASP A 149 -2.61 13.29 -4.16
CA ASP A 149 -1.63 13.64 -5.20
C ASP A 149 -0.19 13.41 -4.73
N VAL A 150 0.13 13.69 -3.47
CA VAL A 150 1.45 13.38 -2.89
C VAL A 150 1.68 11.87 -2.81
N ILE A 151 0.68 11.12 -2.35
CA ILE A 151 0.77 9.64 -2.27
C ILE A 151 0.96 9.05 -3.67
N LEU A 152 0.13 9.49 -4.63
CA LEU A 152 0.19 9.03 -6.02
C LEU A 152 1.53 9.38 -6.66
N SER A 153 2.04 10.60 -6.48
CA SER A 153 3.34 11.00 -7.03
C SER A 153 4.48 10.09 -6.55
N VAL A 154 4.46 9.69 -5.26
CA VAL A 154 5.41 8.72 -4.72
C VAL A 154 5.23 7.34 -5.38
N MET A 155 4.00 6.84 -5.50
CA MET A 155 3.72 5.56 -6.17
C MET A 155 4.07 5.55 -7.66
N GLU A 156 3.85 6.65 -8.39
CA GLU A 156 4.22 6.82 -9.80
C GLU A 156 5.73 6.80 -10.01
N SER A 157 6.47 7.26 -9.01
CA SER A 157 7.93 7.24 -9.04
C SER A 157 8.54 5.88 -8.70
N PHE A 158 7.74 4.95 -8.16
CA PHE A 158 8.23 3.64 -7.76
C PHE A 158 8.75 2.84 -8.96
N ARG A 159 9.89 2.17 -8.78
CA ARG A 159 10.52 1.26 -9.74
C ARG A 159 10.93 -0.02 -9.01
N CYS A 160 10.65 -1.16 -9.62
CA CYS A 160 11.25 -2.43 -9.22
C CYS A 160 12.50 -2.65 -10.09
N LEU A 161 13.67 -2.76 -9.45
CA LEU A 161 14.96 -2.90 -10.11
C LEU A 161 15.33 -4.39 -10.27
N CYS A 162 14.38 -5.21 -10.73
CA CYS A 162 14.56 -6.65 -10.86
C CYS A 162 15.28 -7.08 -12.17
N ASP A 163 15.70 -6.10 -12.97
CA ASP A 163 16.39 -6.26 -14.24
C ASP A 163 17.81 -5.67 -14.22
N GLU A 164 18.21 -5.10 -13.08
CA GLU A 164 19.54 -4.53 -12.89
C GLU A 164 20.41 -5.59 -12.19
N ASP A 165 21.09 -6.42 -13.00
CA ASP A 165 22.19 -7.31 -12.58
C ASP A 165 23.51 -6.52 -12.44
#